data_AF-A0A4R0ZRZ0-F1
#
_entry.id   AF-A0A4R0ZRZ0-F1
#
_cell.length_a   1.000
_cell.length_b   1.000
_cell.length_c   1.000
_cell.angle_alpha   90.00
_cell.angle_beta   90.00
_cell.angle_gamma   90.00
#
_symmetry.space_group_name_H-M   'P 1'
#
loop_
_entity.id
_entity.type
_entity.pdbx_description
1 polymer ?
#
loop_
_entity_poly.entity_id
_entity_poly.type
_entity_poly.pdbx_seq_one_letter_code
_entity_poly.pdbx_strand_id
1 'polypeptide(L)'
;MEKQARIRTIQLYQKRWMPLHVSVVIAVGLSFALLVMNEFQTGYGIAFLAALVVLIYLEWRESRFMQRLTDERTVQKFIRRTYVGRNAVSLFGAIGFYFLFKHGMQSNLLLWLVIFFGAIAAQAATTIHYERKIRQIDLEHPSRHDLSFTKG
;
A
#
# COMPACT_ATOMS: atom_id res chain seq x y z
N MET A 1 22.37 -9.17 -10.04
CA MET A 1 22.00 -10.06 -8.91
C MET A 1 20.98 -11.04 -9.45
N GLU A 2 21.23 -12.34 -9.37
CA GLU A 2 20.39 -13.36 -10.00
C GLU A 2 18.93 -13.31 -9.51
N LYS A 3 17.97 -13.53 -10.40
CA LYS A 3 16.52 -13.45 -10.12
C LYS A 3 16.10 -14.26 -8.89
N GLN A 4 16.63 -15.48 -8.71
CA GLN A 4 16.30 -16.32 -7.54
C GLN A 4 16.83 -15.74 -6.22
N ALA A 5 18.03 -15.15 -6.24
CA ALA A 5 18.56 -14.47 -5.06
C ALA A 5 17.66 -13.29 -4.68
N ARG A 6 17.16 -12.51 -5.67
CA ARG A 6 16.25 -11.37 -5.43
C ARG A 6 14.95 -11.83 -4.79
N ILE A 7 14.36 -12.93 -5.28
CA ILE A 7 13.15 -13.53 -4.72
C ILE A 7 13.34 -13.91 -3.26
N ARG A 8 14.41 -14.65 -2.92
CA ARG A 8 14.69 -15.07 -1.54
C ARG A 8 14.86 -13.86 -0.60
N THR A 9 15.57 -12.83 -1.05
CA THR A 9 15.76 -11.60 -0.26
C THR A 9 14.43 -10.89 0.00
N ILE A 10 13.55 -10.79 -1.00
CA ILE A 10 12.21 -10.20 -0.86
C ILE A 10 11.36 -11.01 0.11
N GLN A 11 11.37 -12.34 0.00
CA GLN A 11 10.59 -13.21 0.89
C GLN A 11 11.03 -13.11 2.35
N LEU A 12 12.34 -13.10 2.61
CA LEU A 12 12.87 -12.91 3.96
C LEU A 12 12.46 -11.55 4.54
N TYR A 13 12.49 -10.50 3.73
CA TYR A 13 12.01 -9.18 4.13
C TYR A 13 10.52 -9.21 4.45
N GLN A 14 9.69 -9.80 3.57
CA GLN A 14 8.25 -9.91 3.77
C GLN A 14 7.90 -10.73 5.01
N LYS A 15 8.54 -11.88 5.23
CA LYS A 15 8.30 -12.70 6.43
C LYS A 15 8.58 -11.94 7.73
N ARG A 16 9.59 -11.04 7.71
CA ARG A 16 9.96 -10.23 8.88
C ARG A 16 9.07 -9.00 9.08
N TRP A 17 8.66 -8.32 8.01
CA TRP A 17 8.04 -6.99 8.08
C TRP A 17 6.56 -6.95 7.72
N MET A 18 6.04 -7.93 6.98
CA MET A 18 4.63 -7.99 6.59
C MET A 18 3.68 -8.02 7.80
N PRO A 19 3.93 -8.79 8.88
CA PRO A 19 3.05 -8.78 10.04
C PRO A 19 2.91 -7.38 10.65
N LEU A 20 4.04 -6.68 10.84
CA LEU A 20 4.04 -5.30 11.34
C LEU A 20 3.29 -4.36 10.40
N HIS A 21 3.51 -4.47 9.08
CA HIS A 21 2.83 -3.64 8.10
C HIS A 21 1.31 -3.83 8.15
N VAL A 22 0.84 -5.08 8.20
CA VAL A 22 -0.58 -5.42 8.33
C VAL A 22 -1.16 -4.88 9.64
N SER A 23 -0.47 -5.07 10.77
CA SER A 23 -0.92 -4.54 12.06
C SER A 23 -1.05 -3.01 12.05
N VAL A 24 -0.10 -2.30 11.43
CA VAL A 24 -0.13 -0.84 11.32
C VAL A 24 -1.26 -0.38 10.39
N VAL A 25 -1.49 -1.06 9.26
CA VAL A 25 -2.63 -0.76 8.36
C VAL A 25 -3.96 -0.91 9.10
N ILE A 26 -4.12 -1.97 9.90
CA ILE A 26 -5.32 -2.18 10.72
C ILE A 26 -5.45 -1.07 11.76
N ALA A 27 -4.36 -0.70 12.44
CA ALA A 27 -4.37 0.39 13.41
C ALA A 27 -4.76 1.74 12.80
N VAL A 28 -4.27 2.06 11.59
CA VAL A 28 -4.68 3.24 10.83
C VAL A 28 -6.18 3.20 10.51
N GLY A 29 -6.69 2.05 10.03
CA GLY A 29 -8.11 1.89 9.72
C GLY A 29 -9.02 2.04 10.94
N LEU A 30 -8.66 1.39 12.06
CA LEU A 30 -9.42 1.46 13.31
C LEU A 30 -9.41 2.86 13.93
N SER A 31 -8.24 3.50 14.00
CA SER A 31 -8.13 4.85 14.55
C SER A 31 -8.89 5.87 13.70
N PHE A 32 -8.86 5.73 12.37
CA PHE A 32 -9.67 6.56 11.47
C PHE A 32 -11.17 6.34 11.66
N ALA A 33 -11.62 5.08 11.74
CA ALA A 33 -13.02 4.77 11.98
C ALA A 33 -13.51 5.35 13.31
N LEU A 34 -12.73 5.18 14.39
CA LEU A 34 -13.03 5.76 15.69
C LEU A 34 -13.05 7.29 15.66
N LEU A 35 -12.14 7.92 14.93
CA LEU A 35 -12.11 9.38 14.75
C LEU A 35 -13.41 9.90 14.10
N VAL A 36 -13.86 9.22 13.04
CA VAL A 36 -15.08 9.59 12.30
C VAL A 36 -16.34 9.33 13.14
N MET A 37 -16.39 8.22 13.90
CA MET A 37 -17.54 7.87 14.73
C MET A 37 -17.69 8.73 15.99
N ASN A 38 -16.60 9.30 16.51
CA ASN A 38 -16.58 10.09 17.75
C ASN A 38 -16.32 11.58 17.50
N GLU A 39 -16.92 12.14 16.44
CA GLU A 39 -16.93 13.58 16.16
C GLU A 39 -15.55 14.27 16.22
N PHE A 40 -14.50 13.61 15.72
CA PHE A 40 -13.15 14.19 15.68
C PHE A 40 -12.53 14.49 17.05
N GLN A 41 -12.83 13.69 18.08
CA GLN A 41 -12.11 13.76 19.35
C GLN A 41 -10.58 13.70 19.15
N THR A 42 -9.88 14.65 19.77
CA THR A 42 -8.44 14.87 19.62
C THR A 42 -7.59 13.62 19.84
N GLY A 43 -7.98 12.76 20.80
CA GLY A 43 -7.26 11.53 21.11
C GLY A 43 -7.21 10.54 19.94
N TYR A 44 -8.34 10.32 19.26
CA TYR A 44 -8.38 9.46 18.06
C TYR A 44 -7.63 10.10 16.89
N GLY A 45 -7.60 11.44 16.83
CA GLY A 45 -6.88 12.17 15.79
C GLY A 45 -5.37 11.99 15.92
N ILE A 46 -4.85 12.10 17.15
CA ILE A 46 -3.45 11.84 17.46
C ILE A 46 -3.10 10.37 17.16
N ALA A 47 -3.95 9.41 17.56
CA ALA A 47 -3.74 8.00 17.29
C ALA A 47 -3.68 7.70 15.78
N PHE A 48 -4.60 8.30 15.00
CA PHE A 48 -4.62 8.18 13.55
C PHE A 48 -3.37 8.76 12.91
N LEU A 49 -2.97 9.98 13.28
CA LEU A 49 -1.76 10.62 12.75
C LEU A 49 -0.49 9.83 13.10
N ALA A 50 -0.38 9.34 14.33
CA ALA A 50 0.75 8.51 14.76
C ALA A 50 0.83 7.21 13.94
N ALA A 51 -0.29 6.50 13.78
CA ALA A 51 -0.35 5.28 12.99
C ALA A 51 -0.03 5.56 11.51
N LEU A 52 -0.51 6.67 10.96
CA LEU A 52 -0.25 7.10 9.58
C LEU A 52 1.24 7.38 9.35
N VAL A 53 1.90 8.08 10.28
CA VAL A 53 3.35 8.34 10.21
C VAL A 53 4.14 7.03 10.21
N VAL A 54 3.77 6.08 11.07
CA VAL A 54 4.41 4.75 11.11
C VAL A 54 4.18 4.01 9.78
N LEU A 55 2.98 4.06 9.22
CA LEU A 55 2.67 3.43 7.93
C LEU A 55 3.52 4.02 6.79
N ILE A 56 3.56 5.36 6.68
CA ILE A 56 4.36 6.07 5.68
C ILE A 56 5.84 5.70 5.82
N TYR A 57 6.35 5.61 7.05
CA TYR A 57 7.73 5.20 7.29
C TYR A 57 8.01 3.77 6.83
N LEU A 58 7.10 2.82 7.13
CA LEU A 58 7.23 1.43 6.68
C LEU A 58 7.21 1.32 5.15
N GLU A 59 6.31 2.04 4.48
CA GLU A 59 6.23 2.07 3.02
C GLU A 59 7.47 2.71 2.40
N TRP A 60 7.96 3.82 2.96
CA TRP A 60 9.20 4.45 2.51
C TRP A 60 10.39 3.50 2.63
N ARG A 61 10.49 2.80 3.76
CA ARG A 61 11.55 1.82 4.00
C ARG A 61 11.47 0.65 3.02
N GLU A 62 10.27 0.13 2.78
CA GLU A 62 10.06 -0.94 1.79
C GLU A 62 10.42 -0.46 0.38
N SER A 63 10.04 0.76 0.00
CA SER A 63 10.43 1.37 -1.27
C SER A 63 11.94 1.46 -1.42
N ARG A 64 12.66 1.85 -0.37
CA ARG A 64 14.14 1.90 -0.37
C ARG A 64 14.75 0.51 -0.46
N PHE A 65 14.17 -0.48 0.20
CA PHE A 65 14.61 -1.87 0.08
C PHE A 65 14.46 -2.39 -1.36
N MET A 66 13.29 -2.19 -1.98
CA MET A 66 13.03 -2.62 -3.36
C MET A 66 13.93 -1.90 -4.37
N GLN A 67 14.18 -0.60 -4.19
CA GLN A 67 15.10 0.16 -5.04
C GLN A 67 16.53 -0.37 -4.99
N ARG A 68 16.99 -0.91 -3.86
CA ARG A 68 18.35 -1.47 -3.73
C ARG A 68 18.55 -2.79 -4.46
N LEU A 69 17.48 -3.46 -4.88
CA LEU A 69 17.55 -4.74 -5.58
C LEU A 69 17.85 -4.59 -7.08
N THR A 70 17.81 -3.37 -7.60
CA THR A 70 18.04 -3.06 -9.02
C THR A 70 18.97 -1.86 -9.16
N ASP A 71 19.92 -1.94 -10.08
CA ASP A 71 20.85 -0.85 -10.38
C ASP A 71 20.25 0.16 -11.36
N GLU A 72 19.13 -0.21 -12.01
CA GLU A 72 18.48 0.61 -13.03
C GLU A 72 17.73 1.81 -12.43
N ARG A 73 18.25 3.02 -12.69
CA ARG A 73 17.69 4.29 -12.18
C ARG A 73 16.23 4.50 -12.59
N THR A 74 15.85 4.04 -13.79
CA THR A 74 14.48 4.16 -14.29
C THR A 74 13.52 3.24 -13.53
N VAL A 75 13.95 2.01 -13.22
CA VAL A 75 13.19 1.06 -12.41
C VAL A 75 13.04 1.59 -10.98
N GLN A 76 14.10 2.14 -10.39
CA GLN A 76 14.04 2.76 -9.06
C GLN A 76 13.00 3.90 -8.99
N LYS A 77 12.92 4.74 -10.03
CA LYS A 77 11.90 5.80 -10.14
C LYS A 77 10.49 5.22 -10.21
N PHE A 78 10.27 4.15 -10.98
CA PHE A 78 8.96 3.51 -11.06
C PHE A 78 8.55 2.88 -9.73
N ILE A 79 9.47 2.16 -9.06
CA ILE A 79 9.25 1.62 -7.72
C ILE A 79 8.81 2.76 -6.79
N ARG A 80 9.57 3.85 -6.70
CA ARG A 80 9.20 5.01 -5.85
C ARG A 80 7.81 5.56 -6.17
N ARG A 81 7.48 5.73 -7.45
CA ARG A 81 6.17 6.25 -7.89
C ARG A 81 5.02 5.33 -7.48
N THR A 82 5.19 4.02 -7.52
CA THR A 82 4.16 3.07 -7.07
C THR A 82 3.85 3.24 -5.58
N TYR A 83 4.86 3.38 -4.72
CA TYR A 83 4.65 3.60 -3.28
C TYR A 83 4.07 4.98 -2.97
N VAL A 84 4.52 6.04 -3.65
CA VAL A 84 3.92 7.38 -3.50
C VAL A 84 2.46 7.37 -3.98
N GLY A 85 2.16 6.68 -5.07
CA GLY A 85 0.79 6.51 -5.58
C GLY A 85 -0.12 5.81 -4.60
N ARG A 86 0.35 4.74 -3.92
CA ARG A 86 -0.43 4.08 -2.86
C ARG A 86 -0.73 5.02 -1.71
N ASN A 87 0.26 5.76 -1.21
CA ASN A 87 0.04 6.76 -0.15
C ASN A 87 -0.96 7.83 -0.56
N ALA A 88 -0.85 8.36 -1.78
CA ALA A 88 -1.79 9.35 -2.30
C ALA A 88 -3.22 8.80 -2.37
N VAL A 89 -3.40 7.58 -2.89
CA VAL A 89 -4.71 6.90 -2.94
C VAL A 89 -5.28 6.70 -1.54
N SER A 90 -4.46 6.29 -0.56
CA SER A 90 -4.91 6.14 0.83
C SER A 90 -5.35 7.47 1.43
N LEU A 91 -4.62 8.55 1.20
CA LEU A 91 -4.95 9.89 1.68
C LEU A 91 -6.24 10.43 1.04
N PHE A 92 -6.33 10.38 -0.29
CA PHE A 92 -7.55 10.79 -1.01
C PHE A 92 -8.75 9.90 -0.66
N GLY A 93 -8.51 8.61 -0.43
CA GLY A 93 -9.51 7.66 0.06
C GLY A 93 -10.05 8.07 1.43
N ALA A 94 -9.18 8.41 2.38
CA ALA A 94 -9.59 8.89 3.71
C ALA A 94 -10.38 10.20 3.64
N ILE A 95 -9.94 11.16 2.81
CA ILE A 95 -10.65 12.42 2.58
C ILE A 95 -12.04 12.15 1.97
N GLY A 96 -12.11 11.32 0.93
CA GLY A 96 -13.38 10.94 0.30
C GLY A 96 -14.32 10.24 1.29
N PHE A 97 -13.79 9.33 2.12
CA PHE A 97 -14.54 8.64 3.16
C PHE A 97 -15.15 9.61 4.17
N TYR A 98 -14.38 10.62 4.61
CA TYR A 98 -14.87 11.67 5.49
C TYR A 98 -16.05 12.45 4.86
N PHE A 99 -15.92 12.86 3.60
CA PHE A 99 -17.00 13.58 2.91
C PHE A 99 -18.26 12.73 2.79
N LEU A 100 -18.13 11.45 2.44
CA LEU A 100 -19.28 10.53 2.35
C LEU A 100 -20.01 10.39 3.69
N PHE A 101 -19.26 10.31 4.80
CA PHE A 101 -19.84 10.25 6.14
C PHE A 101 -20.55 11.56 6.52
N LYS A 102 -19.90 12.70 6.28
CA LYS A 102 -20.46 14.03 6.56
C LYS A 102 -21.74 14.32 5.78
N HIS A 103 -21.87 13.78 4.57
CA HIS A 103 -23.07 13.90 3.74
C HIS A 103 -24.11 12.79 3.99
N GLY A 104 -23.95 11.98 5.04
CA GLY A 104 -24.94 10.97 5.44
C GLY A 104 -25.07 9.79 4.48
N MET A 105 -24.11 9.57 3.57
CA MET A 105 -24.13 8.47 2.59
C MET A 105 -23.73 7.11 3.18
N GLN A 106 -23.57 7.04 4.51
CA GLN A 106 -23.16 5.83 5.24
C GLN A 106 -24.10 4.63 5.05
N SER A 107 -25.40 4.86 4.81
CA SER A 107 -26.41 3.80 4.62
C SER A 107 -26.45 3.20 3.21
N ASN A 108 -25.76 3.79 2.23
CA ASN A 108 -25.82 3.35 0.84
C ASN A 108 -24.82 2.21 0.59
N LEU A 109 -25.25 0.97 0.86
CA LEU A 109 -24.42 -0.24 0.68
C LEU A 109 -23.88 -0.38 -0.74
N LEU A 110 -24.68 -0.09 -1.77
CA LEU A 110 -24.26 -0.20 -3.17
C LEU A 110 -23.10 0.75 -3.49
N LEU A 111 -23.18 1.99 -3.02
CA LEU A 111 -22.09 2.96 -3.15
C LEU A 111 -20.79 2.43 -2.51
N TRP A 112 -20.88 1.87 -1.30
CA TRP A 112 -19.72 1.31 -0.60
C TRP A 112 -19.11 0.11 -1.33
N LEU A 113 -19.94 -0.78 -1.88
CA LEU A 113 -19.46 -1.90 -2.68
C LEU A 113 -18.74 -1.40 -3.95
N VAL A 114 -19.30 -0.42 -4.65
CA VAL A 114 -18.68 0.18 -5.84
C VAL A 114 -17.33 0.81 -5.49
N ILE A 115 -17.25 1.56 -4.39
CA ILE A 115 -16.00 2.17 -3.93
C ILE A 115 -14.96 1.09 -3.57
N PHE A 116 -15.37 0.06 -2.83
CA PHE A 116 -14.49 -1.02 -2.41
C PHE A 116 -13.94 -1.81 -3.60
N PHE A 117 -14.80 -2.31 -4.48
CA PHE A 117 -14.37 -3.06 -5.66
C PHE A 117 -13.62 -2.17 -6.65
N GLY A 118 -14.02 -0.91 -6.81
CA GLY A 118 -13.31 0.08 -7.62
C GLY A 118 -11.89 0.33 -7.11
N ALA A 119 -11.70 0.47 -5.79
CA ALA A 119 -10.39 0.63 -5.19
C ALA A 119 -9.50 -0.61 -5.39
N ILE A 120 -10.04 -1.81 -5.22
CA ILE A 120 -9.32 -3.07 -5.48
C ILE A 120 -8.90 -3.15 -6.95
N ALA A 121 -9.83 -2.91 -7.88
CA ALA A 121 -9.56 -2.96 -9.31
C ALA A 121 -8.50 -1.93 -9.73
N ALA A 122 -8.59 -0.69 -9.23
CA ALA A 122 -7.62 0.36 -9.49
C ALA A 122 -6.22 0.02 -8.95
N GLN A 123 -6.13 -0.52 -7.73
CA GLN A 123 -4.85 -0.98 -7.17
C GLN A 123 -4.26 -2.16 -7.95
N ALA A 124 -5.08 -3.11 -8.38
CA ALA A 124 -4.64 -4.23 -9.20
C ALA A 124 -4.12 -3.75 -10.56
N ALA A 125 -4.88 -2.88 -11.25
CA ALA A 125 -4.52 -2.33 -12.55
C ALA A 125 -3.22 -1.52 -12.51
N THR A 126 -3.08 -0.62 -11.53
CA THR A 126 -1.85 0.18 -11.36
C THR A 126 -0.63 -0.72 -11.08
N THR A 127 -0.79 -1.75 -10.24
CA THR A 127 0.27 -2.72 -9.97
C THR A 127 0.70 -3.44 -11.24
N ILE A 128 -0.25 -4.00 -11.99
CA ILE A 128 0.03 -4.71 -13.25
C ILE A 128 0.73 -3.79 -14.26
N HIS A 129 0.27 -2.55 -14.37
CA HIS A 129 0.85 -1.55 -15.27
C HIS A 129 2.32 -1.27 -14.96
N TYR A 130 2.65 -1.01 -13.68
CA TYR A 130 4.03 -0.77 -13.28
C TYR A 130 4.91 -2.01 -13.34
N GLU A 131 4.39 -3.19 -12.99
CA GLU A 131 5.13 -4.45 -13.16
C GLU A 131 5.50 -4.70 -14.62
N ARG A 132 4.57 -4.49 -15.55
CA ARG A 132 4.83 -4.65 -17.00
C ARG A 132 5.91 -3.68 -17.47
N LYS A 133 5.84 -2.41 -17.06
CA LYS A 133 6.86 -1.40 -17.41
C LYS A 133 8.23 -1.73 -16.81
N ILE A 134 8.27 -2.23 -15.57
CA ILE A 134 9.53 -2.60 -14.92
C ILE A 134 10.16 -3.78 -15.63
N ARG A 135 9.39 -4.83 -15.99
CA ARG A 135 9.93 -6.00 -16.69
C ARG A 135 10.39 -5.73 -18.11
N GLN A 136 9.83 -4.73 -18.78
CA GLN A 136 10.34 -4.28 -20.09
C GLN A 136 11.76 -3.70 -20.00
N ILE A 137 12.18 -3.26 -18.81
CA ILE A 137 13.48 -2.62 -18.58
C ILE A 137 14.44 -3.57 -17.84
N ASP A 138 13.95 -4.28 -16.82
CA ASP A 138 14.69 -5.27 -16.02
C ASP A 138 13.93 -6.61 -16.10
N LEU A 139 14.28 -7.43 -17.10
CA LEU A 139 13.66 -8.74 -17.36
C LEU A 139 13.84 -9.71 -16.18
N GLU A 140 14.90 -9.52 -15.39
CA GLU A 140 15.19 -10.30 -14.18
C GLU A 140 14.45 -9.79 -12.95
N HIS A 141 13.66 -8.72 -13.06
CA HIS A 141 12.88 -8.22 -11.94
C HIS A 141 11.80 -9.25 -11.55
N PRO A 142 11.78 -9.69 -10.28
CA PRO A 142 10.84 -10.71 -9.84
C PRO A 142 9.41 -10.17 -9.87
N SER A 143 8.50 -11.01 -10.35
CA SER A 143 7.08 -10.72 -10.36
C SER A 143 6.37 -11.17 -9.10
N ARG A 144 5.18 -10.63 -8.85
CA ARG A 144 4.29 -11.19 -7.82
C ARG A 144 3.96 -12.66 -8.01
N HIS A 145 3.87 -13.13 -9.26
CA HIS A 145 3.67 -14.56 -9.53
C HIS A 145 4.89 -15.37 -9.10
N ASP A 146 6.11 -14.90 -9.38
CA ASP A 146 7.35 -15.57 -8.94
C ASP A 146 7.43 -15.65 -7.40
N LEU A 147 6.89 -14.65 -6.70
CA LEU A 147 6.83 -14.60 -5.24
C LEU A 147 5.74 -15.51 -4.62
N SER A 148 4.69 -15.88 -5.38
CA SER A 148 3.60 -16.73 -4.88
C SER A 148 3.85 -18.24 -5.03
N PHE A 149 4.65 -18.65 -6.02
CA PHE A 149 4.92 -20.07 -6.30
C PHE A 149 6.05 -20.69 -5.48
N THR A 150 6.74 -19.90 -4.66
CA THR A 150 7.83 -20.36 -3.77
C THR A 150 7.36 -20.46 -2.31
N LYS A 151 6.17 -21.02 -2.11
CA LYS A 151 5.79 -21.60 -0.81
C LYS A 151 6.38 -23.01 -0.76
N GLY A 152 7.67 -23.07 -0.41
CA GLY A 152 8.29 -24.30 0.10
C GLY A 152 7.96 -24.47 1.58
#